data_AF-K8Y2Q9-F1
#
_entry.id   AF-K8Y2Q9-F1
#
_cell.length_a   1.000
_cell.length_b   1.000
_cell.length_c   1.000
_cell.angle_alpha   90.00
_cell.angle_beta   90.00
_cell.angle_gamma   90.00
#
_symmetry.space_group_name_H-M   'P 1'
#
loop_
_entity.id
_entity.type
_entity.pdbx_description
1 polymer ?
#
loop_
_entity_poly.entity_id
_entity_poly.type
_entity_poly.pdbx_seq_one_letter_code
_entity_poly.pdbx_strand_id
1 'polypeptide(L)'
;MRIRVADSNGDVYYRAATPEEAHRIQNGNELAMASNKGGVLSSVNNFFEALDNKINGSGKFETKDQRNLRESEAHQKLVDNLAGTDRAILEKYGNRIASSDEVAAHYGKNAAAYSEQFHFLKDGDGNIVGKIVKDTAYENQTDAQFRDRTRGISSSNICSLASSAGMLMSEGIPQRSPGQKFADELAGGFVERIPSSVAQKPSERITKTFGENVEIYSNGAKTGHSQDPNEQVRNAYTDSGKYGNNDKIKSLLDRGIPVMASTKLSSSGHITYIVGYDNGKNTWITHDPYGDKNRPNYGRQESTAGRAIEYGQNTNGIGDRRIYWMEDKK
;
A
#
# COMPACT_ATOMS: atom_id res chain seq x y z
N MET A 1 13.54 9.39 0.64
CA MET A 1 14.63 8.91 1.53
C MET A 1 14.89 9.89 2.67
N ARG A 2 14.96 9.44 3.94
CA ARG A 2 15.33 10.29 5.10
C ARG A 2 16.66 9.83 5.69
N ILE A 3 17.50 10.79 6.08
CA ILE A 3 18.81 10.52 6.68
C ILE A 3 18.82 11.00 8.13
N ARG A 4 19.53 10.25 8.97
CA ARG A 4 19.82 10.63 10.35
C ARG A 4 21.00 11.61 10.33
N VAL A 5 20.81 12.81 10.86
CA VAL A 5 21.85 13.84 10.95
C VAL A 5 22.03 14.24 12.39
N ALA A 6 23.28 14.35 12.85
CA ALA A 6 23.62 14.96 14.13
C ALA A 6 24.03 16.41 13.88
N ASP A 7 23.49 17.36 14.63
CA ASP A 7 24.00 18.73 14.62
C ASP A 7 25.30 18.86 15.44
N SER A 8 25.87 20.07 15.46
CA SER A 8 27.09 20.37 16.22
C SER A 8 26.95 20.20 17.73
N ASN A 9 25.72 20.09 18.25
CA ASN A 9 25.43 19.89 19.66
C ASN A 9 25.22 18.41 20.00
N GLY A 10 25.26 17.52 19.00
CA GLY A 10 25.00 16.09 19.16
C GLY A 10 23.51 15.72 19.11
N ASP A 11 22.63 16.68 18.81
CA ASP A 11 21.20 16.41 18.67
C ASP A 11 20.92 15.76 17.33
N VAL A 12 20.14 14.68 17.36
CA VAL A 12 19.87 13.84 16.21
C VAL A 12 18.49 14.14 15.66
N TYR A 13 18.42 14.47 14.36
CA TYR A 13 17.16 14.70 13.65
C TYR A 13 17.14 14.00 12.28
N TYR A 14 15.92 13.85 11.74
CA TYR A 14 15.69 13.23 10.45
C TYR A 14 15.26 14.28 9.44
N ARG A 15 15.91 14.29 8.27
CA ARG A 15 15.51 15.14 7.15
C ARG A 15 15.51 14.37 5.84
N ALA A 16 14.83 14.92 4.83
CA ALA A 16 14.93 14.42 3.47
C ALA A 16 16.40 14.43 3.03
N ALA A 17 16.84 13.34 2.41
CA ALA A 17 18.16 13.24 1.79
C ALA A 17 18.22 14.20 0.60
N THR A 18 19.34 14.91 0.42
CA THR A 18 19.59 15.55 -0.88
C THR A 18 19.88 14.48 -1.94
N PRO A 19 19.74 14.79 -3.24
CA PRO A 19 20.09 13.86 -4.31
C PRO A 19 21.51 13.26 -4.18
N GLU A 20 22.48 14.06 -3.73
CA GLU A 20 23.87 13.64 -3.53
C GLU A 20 24.05 12.74 -2.29
N GLU A 21 23.25 12.93 -1.25
CA GLU A 21 23.26 12.08 -0.06
C GLU A 21 22.56 10.75 -0.32
N ALA A 22 21.49 10.78 -1.10
CA ALA A 22 20.84 9.58 -1.61
C ALA A 22 21.81 8.73 -2.42
N HIS A 23 22.57 9.36 -3.31
CA HIS A 23 23.60 8.71 -4.11
C HIS A 23 24.75 8.11 -3.27
N ARG A 24 25.17 8.75 -2.18
CA ARG A 24 26.25 8.24 -1.30
C ARG A 24 25.82 7.03 -0.47
N ILE A 25 24.57 7.01 0.00
CA ILE A 25 24.04 5.93 0.83
C ILE A 25 23.76 4.67 0.01
N GLN A 26 23.29 4.81 -1.23
CA GLN A 26 23.12 3.69 -2.16
C GLN A 26 24.45 3.00 -2.53
N ASN A 27 25.58 3.69 -2.37
CA ASN A 27 26.91 3.18 -2.68
C ASN A 27 27.73 2.73 -1.45
N GLY A 28 27.11 2.65 -0.26
CA GLY A 28 27.72 2.03 0.93
C GLY A 28 28.78 2.87 1.66
N ASN A 29 28.87 4.18 1.42
CA ASN A 29 29.82 5.06 2.11
C ASN A 29 29.20 5.70 3.36
N GLU A 30 29.38 5.03 4.51
CA GLU A 30 29.36 5.53 5.91
C GLU A 30 28.12 6.25 6.48
N LEU A 31 27.03 6.44 5.71
CA LEU A 31 25.76 6.95 6.24
C LEU A 31 24.76 5.81 6.41
N ALA A 32 24.44 5.47 7.67
CA ALA A 32 23.46 4.44 8.00
C ALA A 32 22.04 4.91 7.62
N MET A 33 21.30 4.05 6.88
CA MET A 33 19.89 4.25 6.61
C MET A 33 19.09 4.22 7.92
N ALA A 34 18.25 5.23 8.13
CA ALA A 34 17.25 5.19 9.17
C ALA A 34 15.86 5.19 8.53
N SER A 35 15.40 3.99 8.20
CA SER A 35 13.98 3.70 8.17
C SER A 35 13.65 2.98 9.47
N ASN A 36 12.61 3.39 10.20
CA ASN A 36 12.07 2.57 11.30
C ASN A 36 11.44 1.26 10.80
N LYS A 37 11.42 1.03 9.48
CA LYS A 37 11.03 -0.22 8.81
C LYS A 37 12.10 -0.58 7.76
N GLY A 38 13.16 -1.24 8.20
CA GLY A 38 14.33 -1.56 7.38
C GLY A 38 14.04 -2.61 6.31
N GLY A 39 14.52 -2.39 5.08
CA GLY A 39 14.62 -3.40 4.03
C GLY A 39 16.04 -3.46 3.50
N VAL A 40 16.71 -4.60 3.68
CA VAL A 40 18.09 -4.87 3.23
C VAL A 40 18.07 -5.45 1.82
N LEU A 41 18.72 -4.79 0.88
CA LEU A 41 18.92 -5.21 -0.50
C LEU A 41 20.33 -5.80 -0.65
N SER A 42 20.52 -7.12 -0.71
CA SER A 42 21.81 -7.64 -1.23
C SER A 42 21.89 -9.07 -1.79
N SER A 43 21.00 -10.03 -1.52
CA SER A 43 21.31 -11.45 -1.87
C SER A 43 20.40 -12.17 -2.89
N VAL A 44 19.33 -11.55 -3.42
CA VAL A 44 18.42 -12.22 -4.40
C VAL A 44 18.47 -11.59 -5.81
N ASN A 45 19.46 -10.71 -6.03
CA ASN A 45 19.65 -10.00 -7.30
C ASN A 45 19.74 -10.96 -8.52
N ASN A 46 20.29 -12.17 -8.35
CA ASN A 46 20.49 -13.10 -9.48
C ASN A 46 19.19 -13.75 -10.02
N PHE A 47 18.18 -13.99 -9.18
CA PHE A 47 16.90 -14.55 -9.64
C PHE A 47 16.01 -13.49 -10.31
N PHE A 48 16.07 -12.26 -9.81
CA PHE A 48 15.29 -11.15 -10.35
C PHE A 48 15.93 -10.51 -11.58
N GLU A 49 17.26 -10.49 -11.68
CA GLU A 49 17.97 -10.14 -12.93
C GLU A 49 17.57 -11.07 -14.09
N ALA A 50 17.30 -12.36 -13.81
CA ALA A 50 16.84 -13.31 -14.83
C ALA A 50 15.39 -13.04 -15.30
N LEU A 51 14.53 -12.51 -14.44
CA LEU A 51 13.17 -12.06 -14.78
C LEU A 51 13.20 -10.73 -15.56
N ASP A 52 13.94 -9.72 -15.06
CA ASP A 52 14.07 -8.40 -15.68
C ASP A 52 14.69 -8.49 -17.10
N ASN A 53 15.69 -9.36 -17.30
CA ASN A 53 16.31 -9.59 -18.61
C ASN A 53 15.36 -10.21 -19.65
N LYS A 54 14.30 -10.88 -19.21
CA LYS A 54 13.29 -11.48 -20.09
C LYS A 54 12.19 -10.48 -20.46
N ILE A 55 11.81 -9.61 -19.51
CA ILE A 55 10.82 -8.54 -19.72
C ILE A 55 11.34 -7.48 -20.71
N ASN A 56 12.65 -7.13 -20.63
CA ASN A 56 13.25 -6.13 -21.51
C ASN A 56 13.70 -6.65 -22.90
N GLY A 57 13.47 -7.93 -23.20
CA GLY A 57 13.60 -8.51 -24.55
C GLY A 57 14.98 -8.45 -25.22
N SER A 58 16.03 -7.96 -24.54
CA SER A 58 17.32 -7.67 -25.17
C SER A 58 18.39 -8.74 -24.95
N GLY A 59 18.21 -9.64 -23.99
CA GLY A 59 19.22 -10.65 -23.61
C GLY A 59 20.57 -10.07 -23.19
N LYS A 60 20.67 -8.75 -23.00
CA LYS A 60 21.88 -8.03 -22.58
C LYS A 60 21.70 -7.60 -21.13
N PHE A 61 22.66 -7.98 -20.30
CA PHE A 61 22.74 -7.51 -18.92
C PHE A 61 22.82 -5.98 -18.89
N GLU A 62 21.99 -5.38 -18.06
CA GLU A 62 21.97 -3.94 -17.78
C GLU A 62 23.31 -3.49 -17.19
N THR A 63 23.85 -2.34 -17.64
CA THR A 63 25.05 -1.76 -17.02
C THR A 63 24.75 -1.23 -15.62
N LYS A 64 25.78 -1.03 -14.79
CA LYS A 64 25.61 -0.45 -13.44
C LYS A 64 24.92 0.93 -13.50
N ASP A 65 25.28 1.76 -14.46
CA ASP A 65 24.71 3.10 -14.60
C ASP A 65 23.23 3.06 -15.03
N GLN A 66 22.89 2.16 -15.95
CA GLN A 66 21.50 1.94 -16.36
C GLN A 66 20.63 1.48 -15.18
N ARG A 67 21.16 0.54 -14.38
CA ARG A 67 20.50 0.05 -13.16
C ARG A 67 20.28 1.16 -12.14
N ASN A 68 21.31 1.93 -11.84
CA ASN A 68 21.23 3.05 -10.89
C ASN A 68 20.18 4.09 -11.34
N LEU A 69 20.14 4.41 -12.64
CA LEU A 69 19.15 5.32 -13.20
C LEU A 69 17.73 4.77 -13.03
N ARG A 70 17.51 3.50 -13.39
CA ARG A 70 16.22 2.81 -13.26
C ARG A 70 15.73 2.78 -11.81
N GLU A 71 16.61 2.45 -10.86
CA GLU A 71 16.30 2.43 -9.43
C GLU A 71 15.97 3.83 -8.91
N SER A 72 16.67 4.87 -9.38
CA SER A 72 16.38 6.27 -9.04
C SER A 72 15.00 6.70 -9.56
N GLU A 73 14.68 6.40 -10.83
CA GLU A 73 13.36 6.69 -11.41
C GLU A 73 12.23 5.97 -10.67
N ALA A 74 12.44 4.69 -10.32
CA ALA A 74 11.51 3.92 -9.53
C ALA A 74 11.27 4.53 -8.14
N HIS A 75 12.34 4.99 -7.47
CA HIS A 75 12.23 5.68 -6.19
C HIS A 75 11.48 7.00 -6.32
N GLN A 76 11.75 7.79 -7.35
CA GLN A 76 11.05 9.06 -7.57
C GLN A 76 9.55 8.82 -7.79
N LYS A 77 9.16 7.82 -8.58
CA LYS A 77 7.75 7.46 -8.77
C LYS A 77 7.05 7.06 -7.48
N LEU A 78 7.74 6.33 -6.61
CA LEU A 78 7.23 6.02 -5.27
C LEU A 78 7.02 7.31 -4.46
N VAL A 79 8.02 8.19 -4.40
CA VAL A 79 7.91 9.47 -3.67
C VAL A 79 6.76 10.32 -4.18
N ASP A 80 6.61 10.43 -5.50
CA ASP A 80 5.53 11.20 -6.13
C ASP A 80 4.15 10.58 -5.83
N ASN A 81 4.07 9.25 -5.77
CA ASN A 81 2.83 8.55 -5.40
C ASN A 81 2.41 8.87 -3.97
N LEU A 82 3.34 8.73 -3.02
CA LEU A 82 3.13 9.01 -1.59
C LEU A 82 2.78 10.48 -1.35
N ALA A 83 3.48 11.41 -2.01
CA ALA A 83 3.15 12.83 -1.92
C ALA A 83 1.75 13.13 -2.49
N GLY A 84 1.37 12.46 -3.58
CA GLY A 84 0.07 12.61 -4.21
C GLY A 84 -1.09 12.08 -3.36
N THR A 85 -0.88 11.03 -2.56
CA THR A 85 -1.90 10.52 -1.62
C THR A 85 -1.99 11.39 -0.38
N ASP A 86 -0.87 11.83 0.18
CA ASP A 86 -0.84 12.75 1.32
C ASP A 86 -1.56 14.06 0.98
N ARG A 87 -1.26 14.63 -0.19
CA ARG A 87 -1.97 15.81 -0.71
C ARG A 87 -3.48 15.59 -0.79
N ALA A 88 -3.93 14.45 -1.31
CA ALA A 88 -5.36 14.14 -1.40
C ALA A 88 -6.02 14.00 -0.02
N ILE A 89 -5.29 13.47 0.97
CA ILE A 89 -5.75 13.40 2.37
C ILE A 89 -5.88 14.82 2.93
N LEU A 90 -4.86 15.68 2.78
CA LEU A 90 -4.89 17.06 3.26
C LEU A 90 -6.00 17.88 2.60
N GLU A 91 -6.23 17.73 1.29
CA GLU A 91 -7.30 18.41 0.57
C GLU A 91 -8.70 18.00 1.08
N LYS A 92 -8.90 16.72 1.41
CA LYS A 92 -10.21 16.20 1.88
C LYS A 92 -10.45 16.42 3.37
N TYR A 93 -9.41 16.31 4.16
CA TYR A 93 -9.51 16.22 5.62
C TYR A 93 -8.80 17.35 6.36
N GLY A 94 -8.13 18.28 5.68
CA GLY A 94 -7.28 19.31 6.31
C GLY A 94 -7.90 20.02 7.50
N ASN A 95 -9.16 20.49 7.36
CA ASN A 95 -9.88 21.17 8.46
C ASN A 95 -10.24 20.25 9.64
N ARG A 96 -10.19 18.94 9.42
CA ARG A 96 -10.44 17.89 10.40
C ARG A 96 -9.17 17.22 10.90
N ILE A 97 -7.99 17.62 10.42
CA ILE A 97 -6.73 17.09 10.94
C ILE A 97 -6.39 17.85 12.21
N ALA A 98 -6.12 17.11 13.29
CA ALA A 98 -5.70 17.68 14.56
C ALA A 98 -4.31 18.32 14.43
N SER A 99 -4.16 19.49 15.03
CA SER A 99 -2.88 20.20 15.16
C SER A 99 -1.93 19.44 16.08
N SER A 100 -0.64 19.77 16.00
CA SER A 100 0.39 19.18 16.87
C SER A 100 0.06 19.35 18.36
N ASP A 101 -0.51 20.49 18.76
CA ASP A 101 -0.88 20.77 20.15
C ASP A 101 -2.07 19.90 20.61
N GLU A 102 -3.08 19.71 19.75
CA GLU A 102 -4.21 18.82 20.03
C GLU A 102 -3.75 17.35 20.17
N VAL A 103 -2.82 16.91 19.32
CA VAL A 103 -2.23 15.56 19.42
C VAL A 103 -1.36 15.44 20.67
N ALA A 104 -0.59 16.47 21.02
CA ALA A 104 0.21 16.52 22.24
C ALA A 104 -0.65 16.46 23.50
N ALA A 105 -1.78 17.17 23.53
CA ALA A 105 -2.73 17.11 24.64
C ALA A 105 -3.31 15.70 24.83
N HIS A 106 -3.54 14.96 23.75
CA HIS A 106 -4.13 13.62 23.81
C HIS A 106 -3.10 12.50 24.10
N TYR A 107 -1.94 12.52 23.44
CA TYR A 107 -0.94 11.44 23.50
C TYR A 107 0.28 11.77 24.37
N GLY A 108 0.37 12.99 24.88
CA GLY A 108 1.45 13.44 25.75
C GLY A 108 2.84 13.20 25.13
N LYS A 109 3.73 12.57 25.90
CA LYS A 109 5.11 12.28 25.47
C LYS A 109 5.24 11.44 24.20
N ASN A 110 4.20 10.69 23.81
CA ASN A 110 4.23 9.86 22.61
C ASN A 110 3.75 10.60 21.35
N ALA A 111 3.26 11.84 21.49
CA ALA A 111 2.63 12.57 20.39
C ALA A 111 3.54 12.75 19.18
N ALA A 112 4.85 13.01 19.37
CA ALA A 112 5.79 13.13 18.27
C ALA A 112 5.86 11.84 17.43
N ALA A 113 6.08 10.69 18.08
CA ALA A 113 6.17 9.39 17.41
C ALA A 113 4.86 9.01 16.69
N TYR A 114 3.71 9.33 17.28
CA TYR A 114 2.42 9.10 16.64
C TYR A 114 2.16 10.05 15.47
N SER A 115 2.52 11.33 15.60
CA SER A 115 2.37 12.33 14.54
C SER A 115 3.26 12.03 13.32
N GLU A 116 4.34 11.28 13.48
CA GLU A 116 5.11 10.77 12.34
C GLU A 116 4.35 9.72 11.53
N GLN A 117 3.50 8.94 12.17
CA GLN A 117 2.82 7.78 11.55
C GLN A 117 1.39 8.09 11.12
N PHE A 118 0.74 9.10 11.70
CA PHE A 118 -0.68 9.32 11.53
C PHE A 118 -1.05 10.78 11.25
N HIS A 119 -2.08 10.95 10.42
CA HIS A 119 -2.96 12.11 10.47
C HIS A 119 -4.10 11.80 11.42
N PHE A 120 -4.22 12.54 12.52
CA PHE A 120 -5.33 12.35 13.48
C PHE A 120 -6.54 13.16 13.05
N LEU A 121 -7.71 12.52 13.03
CA LEU A 121 -8.97 13.18 12.71
C LEU A 121 -9.65 13.67 13.98
N LYS A 122 -10.19 14.90 13.92
CA LYS A 122 -10.98 15.51 14.99
C LYS A 122 -12.45 15.75 14.61
N ASP A 123 -13.29 15.83 15.63
CA ASP A 123 -14.65 16.35 15.54
C ASP A 123 -14.68 17.89 15.68
N GLY A 124 -15.88 18.46 15.71
CA GLY A 124 -16.08 19.92 15.83
C GLY A 124 -15.67 20.48 17.19
N ASP A 125 -15.55 19.64 18.22
CA ASP A 125 -15.16 20.03 19.58
C ASP A 125 -13.66 19.85 19.82
N GLY A 126 -12.92 19.38 18.81
CA GLY A 126 -11.48 19.14 18.89
C GLY A 126 -11.09 17.76 19.44
N ASN A 127 -12.04 16.88 19.72
CA ASN A 127 -11.73 15.53 20.18
C ASN A 127 -11.21 14.68 19.03
N ILE A 128 -10.16 13.89 19.29
CA ILE A 128 -9.64 12.93 18.31
C ILE A 128 -10.65 11.78 18.16
N VAL A 129 -11.20 11.63 16.95
CA VAL A 129 -12.23 10.63 16.60
C VAL A 129 -11.74 9.57 15.62
N GLY A 130 -10.54 9.73 15.07
CA GLY A 130 -10.02 8.79 14.09
C GLY A 130 -8.57 9.05 13.73
N LYS A 131 -8.05 8.25 12.80
CA LYS A 131 -6.72 8.44 12.24
C LYS A 131 -6.59 7.85 10.85
N ILE A 132 -5.67 8.39 10.07
CA ILE A 132 -5.25 7.93 8.75
C ILE A 132 -3.75 7.67 8.82
N VAL A 133 -3.31 6.50 8.38
CA VAL A 133 -1.89 6.14 8.26
C VAL A 133 -1.24 7.06 7.23
N LYS A 134 -0.09 7.64 7.57
CA LYS A 134 0.75 8.43 6.65
C LYS A 134 1.49 7.52 5.68
N ASP A 135 2.01 8.12 4.60
CA ASP A 135 2.85 7.42 3.62
C ASP A 135 2.15 6.18 3.01
N THR A 136 0.83 6.27 2.79
CA THR A 136 0.07 5.21 2.09
C THR A 136 0.00 5.49 0.60
N ALA A 137 0.41 4.52 -0.22
CA ALA A 137 0.39 4.65 -1.66
C ALA A 137 -0.95 4.21 -2.29
N TYR A 138 -1.21 4.69 -3.49
CA TYR A 138 -2.43 4.41 -4.26
C TYR A 138 -2.10 4.08 -5.71
N GLU A 139 -2.67 3.00 -6.23
CA GLU A 139 -2.69 2.69 -7.66
C GLU A 139 -4.13 2.57 -8.16
N ASN A 140 -4.38 3.15 -9.33
CA ASN A 140 -5.67 3.02 -9.99
C ASN A 140 -5.65 1.81 -10.94
N GLN A 141 -6.64 0.93 -10.82
CA GLN A 141 -6.77 -0.25 -11.68
C GLN A 141 -7.21 0.07 -13.11
N THR A 142 -7.85 1.22 -13.36
CA THR A 142 -8.31 1.64 -14.70
C THR A 142 -7.14 2.06 -15.59
N ASP A 143 -6.05 2.52 -14.96
CA ASP A 143 -4.82 2.95 -15.62
C ASP A 143 -3.85 1.79 -15.87
N ALA A 144 -4.07 0.66 -15.20
CA ALA A 144 -3.28 -0.55 -15.38
C ALA A 144 -3.41 -1.03 -16.83
N GLN A 145 -2.27 -1.15 -17.52
CA GLN A 145 -2.21 -1.51 -18.93
C GLN A 145 -2.23 -3.02 -19.13
N PHE A 146 -2.01 -3.79 -18.07
CA PHE A 146 -1.95 -5.23 -18.15
C PHE A 146 -3.35 -5.85 -18.31
N ARG A 147 -3.63 -6.33 -19.51
CA ARG A 147 -4.81 -7.14 -19.84
C ARG A 147 -4.40 -8.36 -20.66
N ASP A 148 -3.56 -9.24 -20.11
CA ASP A 148 -3.28 -10.53 -20.75
C ASP A 148 -4.49 -11.47 -20.64
N ARG A 149 -5.41 -11.30 -21.60
CA ARG A 149 -6.59 -12.15 -21.75
C ARG A 149 -6.24 -13.57 -22.20
N THR A 150 -5.06 -13.79 -22.78
CA THR A 150 -4.64 -15.11 -23.27
C THR A 150 -4.28 -16.05 -22.13
N ARG A 151 -3.85 -15.50 -20.98
CA ARG A 151 -3.58 -16.24 -19.74
C ARG A 151 -4.67 -16.07 -18.68
N GLY A 152 -5.81 -15.49 -19.06
CA GLY A 152 -7.02 -15.45 -18.23
C GLY A 152 -7.01 -14.40 -17.11
N ILE A 153 -6.07 -13.45 -17.08
CA ILE A 153 -6.12 -12.35 -16.11
C ILE A 153 -7.26 -11.41 -16.51
N SER A 154 -8.40 -11.66 -15.87
CA SER A 154 -9.64 -10.92 -16.02
C SER A 154 -9.58 -9.59 -15.25
N SER A 155 -10.36 -8.60 -15.71
CA SER A 155 -10.55 -7.31 -15.03
C SER A 155 -10.98 -7.46 -13.56
N SER A 156 -11.55 -8.61 -13.18
CA SER A 156 -12.01 -8.92 -11.82
C SER A 156 -10.93 -8.90 -10.74
N ASN A 157 -9.64 -8.95 -11.10
CA ASN A 157 -8.54 -9.07 -10.11
C ASN A 157 -7.56 -7.89 -10.13
N ILE A 158 -7.75 -6.95 -11.05
CA ILE A 158 -6.85 -5.79 -11.15
C ILE A 158 -6.96 -4.95 -9.87
N CYS A 159 -8.13 -4.92 -9.22
CA CYS A 159 -8.29 -4.33 -7.89
C CYS A 159 -7.33 -4.94 -6.85
N SER A 160 -7.22 -6.27 -6.81
CA SER A 160 -6.31 -6.99 -5.90
C SER A 160 -4.85 -6.63 -6.17
N LEU A 161 -4.45 -6.57 -7.44
CA LEU A 161 -3.08 -6.22 -7.84
C LEU A 161 -2.75 -4.76 -7.55
N ALA A 162 -3.67 -3.84 -7.87
CA ALA A 162 -3.53 -2.41 -7.58
C ALA A 162 -3.46 -2.14 -6.07
N SER A 163 -4.33 -2.77 -5.27
CA SER A 163 -4.26 -2.66 -3.81
C SER A 163 -2.99 -3.31 -3.23
N SER A 164 -2.53 -4.43 -3.79
CA SER A 164 -1.26 -5.06 -3.35
C SER A 164 -0.06 -4.18 -3.66
N ALA A 165 -0.03 -3.55 -4.84
CA ALA A 165 0.98 -2.55 -5.21
C ALA A 165 0.96 -1.36 -4.26
N GLY A 166 -0.22 -0.81 -3.95
CA GLY A 166 -0.39 0.23 -2.94
C GLY A 166 0.19 -0.17 -1.58
N MET A 167 -0.06 -1.40 -1.14
CA MET A 167 0.47 -1.92 0.12
C MET A 167 2.00 -2.06 0.11
N LEU A 168 2.59 -2.63 -0.93
CA LEU A 168 4.05 -2.77 -1.08
C LEU A 168 4.75 -1.40 -1.11
N MET A 169 4.21 -0.45 -1.88
CA MET A 169 4.75 0.92 -1.93
C MET A 169 4.63 1.65 -0.60
N SER A 170 3.56 1.40 0.17
CA SER A 170 3.42 1.99 1.51
C SER A 170 4.48 1.49 2.49
N GLU A 171 5.07 0.32 2.23
CA GLU A 171 6.24 -0.19 2.97
C GLU A 171 7.58 0.25 2.35
N GLY A 172 7.55 1.20 1.41
CA GLY A 172 8.74 1.75 0.77
C GLY A 172 9.34 0.86 -0.31
N ILE A 173 8.63 -0.17 -0.77
CA ILE A 173 9.10 -1.07 -1.83
C ILE A 173 8.70 -0.46 -3.17
N PRO A 174 9.65 0.03 -3.99
CA PRO A 174 9.33 0.58 -5.30
C PRO A 174 9.09 -0.53 -6.32
N GLN A 175 8.37 -0.21 -7.39
CA GLN A 175 8.37 -1.01 -8.61
C GLN A 175 9.79 -1.09 -9.20
N ARG A 176 10.13 -2.20 -9.86
CA ARG A 176 11.46 -2.39 -10.47
C ARG A 176 11.52 -1.83 -11.88
N SER A 177 10.39 -1.82 -12.57
CA SER A 177 10.23 -1.31 -13.93
C SER A 177 9.54 0.04 -13.90
N PRO A 178 10.27 1.17 -13.81
CA PRO A 178 9.67 2.51 -13.80
C PRO A 178 8.81 2.74 -15.05
N GLY A 179 9.11 2.12 -16.20
CA GLY A 179 8.29 2.23 -17.42
C GLY A 179 6.87 1.66 -17.35
N GLN A 180 6.52 0.89 -16.32
CA GLN A 180 5.21 0.24 -16.15
C GLN A 180 4.58 0.63 -14.82
N LYS A 181 3.30 0.37 -14.60
CA LYS A 181 2.71 0.51 -13.26
C LYS A 181 3.11 -0.68 -12.39
N PHE A 182 3.21 -0.48 -11.08
CA PHE A 182 3.57 -1.59 -10.19
C PHE A 182 2.53 -2.71 -10.22
N ALA A 183 1.24 -2.38 -10.35
CA ALA A 183 0.18 -3.38 -10.53
C ALA A 183 0.41 -4.26 -11.78
N ASP A 184 0.93 -3.68 -12.87
CA ASP A 184 1.26 -4.39 -14.11
C ASP A 184 2.49 -5.29 -13.91
N GLU A 185 3.50 -4.81 -13.18
CA GLU A 185 4.69 -5.60 -12.82
C GLU A 185 4.33 -6.82 -11.94
N LEU A 186 3.42 -6.64 -10.96
CA LEU A 186 2.90 -7.75 -10.15
C LEU A 186 2.18 -8.78 -11.03
N ALA A 187 1.41 -8.32 -12.02
CA ALA A 187 0.70 -9.19 -12.95
C ALA A 187 1.68 -9.98 -13.85
N GLY A 188 2.67 -9.30 -14.43
CA GLY A 188 3.73 -9.92 -15.24
C GLY A 188 4.50 -10.97 -14.45
N GLY A 189 4.96 -10.63 -13.24
CA GLY A 189 5.66 -11.56 -12.36
C GLY A 189 4.82 -12.78 -11.98
N PHE A 190 3.52 -12.61 -11.74
CA PHE A 190 2.60 -13.74 -11.52
C PHE A 190 2.52 -14.66 -12.75
N VAL A 191 2.36 -14.05 -13.93
CA VAL A 191 2.24 -14.76 -15.22
C VAL A 191 3.49 -15.52 -15.61
N GLU A 192 4.67 -15.02 -15.25
CA GLU A 192 5.95 -15.67 -15.55
C GLU A 192 6.26 -16.83 -14.62
N ARG A 193 5.87 -16.73 -13.34
CA ARG A 193 6.16 -17.76 -12.32
C ARG A 193 5.17 -18.93 -12.34
N ILE A 194 3.91 -18.69 -12.74
CA ILE A 194 2.85 -19.69 -12.65
C ILE A 194 2.59 -20.33 -14.03
N PRO A 195 2.72 -21.66 -14.17
CA PRO A 195 2.40 -22.34 -15.43
C PRO A 195 0.96 -22.06 -15.88
N SER A 196 0.73 -21.93 -17.19
CA SER A 196 -0.59 -21.63 -17.75
C SER A 196 -1.65 -22.69 -17.41
N SER A 197 -1.25 -23.96 -17.30
CA SER A 197 -2.11 -25.08 -16.86
C SER A 197 -2.59 -24.94 -15.41
N VAL A 198 -1.77 -24.28 -14.59
CA VAL A 198 -2.00 -24.05 -13.16
C VAL A 198 -2.78 -22.75 -12.96
N ALA A 199 -2.58 -21.76 -13.85
CA ALA A 199 -3.20 -20.44 -13.81
C ALA A 199 -4.70 -20.41 -14.16
N GLN A 200 -5.37 -21.51 -14.50
CA GLN A 200 -6.75 -21.53 -15.05
C GLN A 200 -7.87 -20.95 -14.16
N LYS A 201 -7.59 -20.47 -12.94
CA LYS A 201 -8.49 -19.66 -12.09
C LYS A 201 -7.76 -18.48 -11.44
N PRO A 202 -7.37 -17.44 -12.20
CA PRO A 202 -6.51 -16.37 -11.68
C PRO A 202 -7.11 -15.60 -10.51
N SER A 203 -8.45 -15.50 -10.43
CA SER A 203 -9.16 -14.76 -9.38
C SER A 203 -8.97 -15.33 -7.98
N GLU A 204 -9.13 -16.64 -7.83
CA GLU A 204 -8.81 -17.28 -6.55
C GLU A 204 -7.31 -17.26 -6.26
N ARG A 205 -6.48 -17.38 -7.32
CA ARG A 205 -5.03 -17.48 -7.14
C ARG A 205 -4.38 -16.19 -6.70
N ILE A 206 -4.67 -15.04 -7.31
CA ILE A 206 -4.01 -13.77 -6.93
C ILE A 206 -4.20 -13.48 -5.44
N THR A 207 -5.39 -13.77 -4.93
CA THR A 207 -5.71 -13.72 -3.51
C THR A 207 -4.96 -14.78 -2.69
N LYS A 208 -4.92 -16.03 -3.15
CA LYS A 208 -4.19 -17.13 -2.47
C LYS A 208 -2.66 -16.92 -2.46
N THR A 209 -2.11 -16.26 -3.47
CA THR A 209 -0.67 -16.00 -3.63
C THR A 209 -0.26 -14.63 -3.09
N PHE A 210 -1.14 -13.91 -2.38
CA PHE A 210 -0.79 -12.63 -1.77
C PHE A 210 0.45 -12.77 -0.89
N GLY A 211 0.49 -13.78 0.00
CA GLY A 211 1.64 -14.04 0.86
C GLY A 211 2.95 -14.25 0.09
N GLU A 212 2.90 -15.05 -0.99
CA GLU A 212 4.04 -15.29 -1.87
C GLU A 212 4.52 -14.01 -2.55
N ASN A 213 3.60 -13.18 -3.04
CA ASN A 213 3.93 -11.90 -3.64
C ASN A 213 4.60 -10.96 -2.62
N VAL A 214 4.09 -10.90 -1.40
CA VAL A 214 4.73 -10.11 -0.34
C VAL A 214 6.14 -10.59 -0.07
N GLU A 215 6.35 -11.90 0.10
CA GLU A 215 7.68 -12.46 0.36
C GLU A 215 8.65 -12.17 -0.79
N ILE A 216 8.22 -12.35 -2.04
CA ILE A 216 9.06 -12.12 -3.23
C ILE A 216 9.45 -10.65 -3.37
N TYR A 217 8.48 -9.73 -3.29
CA TYR A 217 8.74 -8.31 -3.56
C TYR A 217 9.38 -7.60 -2.37
N SER A 218 9.18 -8.09 -1.14
CA SER A 218 9.91 -7.62 0.04
C SER A 218 11.28 -8.28 0.22
N ASN A 219 11.71 -9.14 -0.71
CA ASN A 219 12.96 -9.87 -0.61
C ASN A 219 13.07 -10.71 0.69
N GLY A 220 11.96 -11.32 1.11
CA GLY A 220 11.88 -12.13 2.32
C GLY A 220 11.78 -11.34 3.63
N ALA A 221 11.85 -10.00 3.60
CA ALA A 221 11.80 -9.17 4.79
C ALA A 221 10.40 -9.12 5.43
N LYS A 222 9.34 -9.34 4.65
CA LYS A 222 7.95 -9.28 5.10
C LYS A 222 7.23 -10.61 4.88
N THR A 223 6.21 -10.85 5.68
CA THR A 223 5.24 -11.93 5.49
C THR A 223 3.87 -11.32 5.18
N GLY A 224 3.20 -11.85 4.16
CA GLY A 224 1.81 -11.50 3.86
C GLY A 224 0.84 -12.42 4.60
N HIS A 225 -0.15 -11.83 5.23
CA HIS A 225 -1.16 -12.51 6.03
C HIS A 225 -2.55 -12.29 5.43
N SER A 226 -3.46 -13.21 5.73
CA SER A 226 -4.88 -13.05 5.41
C SER A 226 -5.74 -13.64 6.51
N GLN A 227 -6.94 -13.10 6.65
CA GLN A 227 -7.94 -13.60 7.59
C GLN A 227 -9.31 -13.56 6.93
N ASP A 228 -9.94 -14.71 6.84
CA ASP A 228 -11.37 -14.81 6.56
C ASP A 228 -12.18 -14.36 7.80
N PRO A 229 -13.41 -13.85 7.62
CA PRO A 229 -14.25 -13.50 8.75
C PRO A 229 -14.48 -14.71 9.66
N ASN A 230 -14.67 -14.46 10.97
CA ASN A 230 -14.77 -15.50 12.00
C ASN A 230 -15.78 -16.62 11.63
N GLU A 231 -15.36 -17.87 11.77
CA GLU A 231 -15.97 -19.07 11.19
C GLU A 231 -17.33 -19.46 11.81
N GLN A 232 -17.69 -18.90 12.97
CA GLN A 232 -18.92 -19.22 13.71
C GLN A 232 -20.23 -18.85 12.99
N VAL A 233 -20.19 -18.31 11.76
CA VAL A 233 -21.39 -17.96 11.00
C VAL A 233 -21.27 -18.31 9.51
N ARG A 234 -20.67 -19.45 9.16
CA ARG A 234 -20.55 -19.94 7.77
C ARG A 234 -21.87 -20.06 6.98
N ASN A 235 -23.04 -19.97 7.63
CA ASN A 235 -24.37 -20.18 7.03
C ASN A 235 -25.28 -18.94 6.91
N ALA A 236 -24.83 -17.71 7.20
CA ALA A 236 -25.72 -16.54 7.22
C ALA A 236 -25.39 -15.48 6.15
N TYR A 237 -25.25 -15.86 4.88
CA TYR A 237 -24.98 -14.93 3.77
C TYR A 237 -26.11 -13.89 3.58
N THR A 238 -26.14 -12.83 4.40
CA THR A 238 -27.00 -11.66 4.22
C THR A 238 -26.22 -10.38 4.49
N ASP A 239 -26.60 -9.31 3.79
CA ASP A 239 -26.04 -7.96 3.90
C ASP A 239 -26.35 -7.25 5.24
N SER A 240 -26.81 -8.01 6.25
CA SER A 240 -27.35 -7.49 7.50
C SER A 240 -26.41 -7.56 8.70
N GLY A 241 -25.09 -7.66 8.47
CA GLY A 241 -24.07 -7.38 9.49
C GLY A 241 -23.90 -8.46 10.57
N LYS A 242 -22.69 -9.03 10.64
CA LYS A 242 -22.08 -9.62 11.85
C LYS A 242 -20.69 -10.24 11.56
N TYR A 243 -19.98 -9.81 10.52
CA TYR A 243 -18.75 -10.47 10.13
C TYR A 243 -17.55 -9.68 10.66
N GLY A 244 -17.00 -10.14 11.78
CA GLY A 244 -16.03 -9.37 12.54
C GLY A 244 -14.61 -9.45 11.98
N ASN A 245 -14.17 -8.41 11.27
CA ASN A 245 -12.76 -8.01 11.21
C ASN A 245 -12.51 -6.57 11.71
N ASN A 246 -13.52 -5.79 12.09
CA ASN A 246 -13.36 -4.37 12.42
C ASN A 246 -12.31 -4.11 13.51
N ASP A 247 -12.35 -4.86 14.62
CA ASP A 247 -11.38 -4.70 15.71
C ASP A 247 -9.97 -5.09 15.25
N LYS A 248 -9.85 -6.13 14.42
CA LYS A 248 -8.58 -6.55 13.83
C LYS A 248 -8.03 -5.48 12.88
N ILE A 249 -8.88 -4.91 12.02
CA ILE A 249 -8.52 -3.82 11.10
C ILE A 249 -8.07 -2.59 11.90
N LYS A 250 -8.84 -2.16 12.91
CA LYS A 250 -8.47 -1.04 13.78
C LYS A 250 -7.15 -1.30 14.49
N SER A 251 -6.97 -2.49 15.05
CA SER A 251 -5.70 -2.90 15.70
C SER A 251 -4.51 -2.87 14.74
N LEU A 252 -4.68 -3.24 13.47
CA LEU A 252 -3.63 -3.13 12.45
C LEU A 252 -3.35 -1.66 12.10
N LEU A 253 -4.39 -0.87 11.86
CA LEU A 253 -4.27 0.56 11.56
C LEU A 253 -3.62 1.32 12.73
N ASP A 254 -3.94 0.99 13.98
CA ASP A 254 -3.34 1.57 15.18
C ASP A 254 -1.83 1.35 15.28
N ARG A 255 -1.32 0.32 14.59
CA ARG A 255 0.10 -0.01 14.47
C ARG A 255 0.75 0.56 13.21
N GLY A 256 0.02 1.37 12.44
CA GLY A 256 0.48 1.93 11.18
C GLY A 256 0.55 0.87 10.06
N ILE A 257 -0.31 -0.14 10.13
CA ILE A 257 -0.41 -1.22 9.13
C ILE A 257 -1.75 -1.08 8.39
N PRO A 258 -1.73 -0.54 7.17
CA PRO A 258 -2.89 -0.53 6.27
C PRO A 258 -3.36 -1.94 5.91
N VAL A 259 -4.62 -2.06 5.50
CA VAL A 259 -5.29 -3.36 5.33
C VAL A 259 -6.03 -3.42 4.00
N MET A 260 -5.78 -4.43 3.19
CA MET A 260 -6.67 -4.71 2.05
C MET A 260 -7.91 -5.45 2.55
N ALA A 261 -9.08 -5.08 2.04
CA ALA A 261 -10.34 -5.72 2.37
C ALA A 261 -11.11 -6.08 1.10
N SER A 262 -11.64 -7.30 1.05
CA SER A 262 -12.66 -7.66 0.08
C SER A 262 -13.98 -6.97 0.39
N THR A 263 -14.73 -6.58 -0.63
CA THR A 263 -15.95 -5.76 -0.52
C THR A 263 -16.99 -6.20 -1.55
N LYS A 264 -18.19 -5.63 -1.47
CA LYS A 264 -19.31 -5.73 -2.41
C LYS A 264 -19.58 -4.40 -3.13
N LEU A 265 -18.57 -3.54 -3.26
CA LEU A 265 -18.71 -2.27 -3.99
C LEU A 265 -19.04 -2.45 -5.49
N SER A 266 -18.82 -3.64 -6.03
CA SER A 266 -19.19 -4.06 -7.39
C SER A 266 -19.95 -5.40 -7.36
N SER A 267 -20.71 -5.69 -8.42
CA SER A 267 -21.47 -6.95 -8.57
C SER A 267 -20.57 -8.19 -8.65
N SER A 268 -19.32 -8.05 -9.08
CA SER A 268 -18.33 -9.15 -9.14
C SER A 268 -17.50 -9.29 -7.86
N GLY A 269 -17.75 -8.47 -6.83
CA GLY A 269 -16.84 -8.29 -5.71
C GLY A 269 -15.70 -7.34 -6.05
N HIS A 270 -15.10 -6.74 -5.04
CA HIS A 270 -14.04 -5.74 -5.20
C HIS A 270 -13.03 -5.82 -4.04
N ILE A 271 -11.81 -5.30 -4.23
CA ILE A 271 -10.82 -5.15 -3.16
C ILE A 271 -10.48 -3.68 -3.03
N THR A 272 -10.53 -3.17 -1.80
CA THR A 272 -10.07 -1.82 -1.45
C THR A 272 -8.95 -1.90 -0.43
N TYR A 273 -8.24 -0.78 -0.29
CA TYR A 273 -7.10 -0.64 0.61
C TYR A 273 -7.44 0.35 1.72
N ILE A 274 -7.75 -0.16 2.92
CA ILE A 274 -8.11 0.63 4.10
C ILE A 274 -6.85 1.23 4.71
N VAL A 275 -6.83 2.56 4.85
CA VAL A 275 -5.70 3.35 5.34
C VAL A 275 -6.03 4.14 6.60
N GLY A 276 -7.29 4.14 7.03
CA GLY A 276 -7.71 4.85 8.23
C GLY A 276 -9.14 4.56 8.61
N TYR A 277 -9.58 5.21 9.68
CA TYR A 277 -10.95 5.14 10.15
C TYR A 277 -11.37 6.43 10.84
N ASP A 278 -12.67 6.64 10.90
CA ASP A 278 -13.32 7.73 11.64
C ASP A 278 -14.44 7.12 12.49
N ASN A 279 -14.24 7.06 13.80
CA ASN A 279 -15.23 6.52 14.73
C ASN A 279 -16.42 7.46 14.91
N GLY A 280 -16.22 8.78 14.77
CA GLY A 280 -17.31 9.76 14.89
C GLY A 280 -18.34 9.60 13.76
N LYS A 281 -17.89 9.21 12.57
CA LYS A 281 -18.76 8.90 11.42
C LYS A 281 -19.07 7.42 11.23
N ASN A 282 -18.43 6.54 12.00
CA ASN A 282 -18.43 5.10 11.78
C ASN A 282 -18.05 4.71 10.33
N THR A 283 -16.95 5.28 9.81
CA THR A 283 -16.45 5.02 8.45
C THR A 283 -15.02 4.48 8.44
N TRP A 284 -14.70 3.74 7.39
CA TRP A 284 -13.36 3.44 6.92
C TRP A 284 -12.91 4.50 5.93
N ILE A 285 -11.61 4.79 5.93
CA ILE A 285 -10.97 5.65 4.93
C ILE A 285 -10.13 4.76 4.05
N THR A 286 -10.39 4.79 2.75
CA THR A 286 -9.90 3.80 1.80
C THR A 286 -9.25 4.43 0.58
N HIS A 287 -8.26 3.74 0.06
CA HIS A 287 -7.77 3.83 -1.30
C HIS A 287 -8.56 2.81 -2.12
N ASP A 288 -9.51 3.28 -2.93
CA ASP A 288 -10.32 2.44 -3.81
C ASP A 288 -9.73 2.45 -5.23
N PRO A 289 -9.09 1.35 -5.67
CA PRO A 289 -8.39 1.34 -6.95
C PRO A 289 -9.33 1.49 -8.15
N TYR A 290 -10.66 1.37 -7.98
CA TYR A 290 -11.65 1.54 -9.05
C TYR A 290 -12.32 2.92 -9.06
N GLY A 291 -11.89 3.83 -8.19
CA GLY A 291 -12.42 5.20 -8.09
C GLY A 291 -13.33 5.39 -6.88
N ASP A 292 -14.10 6.48 -6.87
CA ASP A 292 -15.00 6.83 -5.79
C ASP A 292 -16.42 6.31 -6.07
N LYS A 293 -16.88 5.33 -5.29
CA LYS A 293 -18.23 4.77 -5.43
C LYS A 293 -19.34 5.77 -5.10
N ASN A 294 -19.04 6.80 -4.30
CA ASN A 294 -19.99 7.83 -3.90
C ASN A 294 -20.23 8.85 -5.03
N ARG A 295 -19.42 8.83 -6.08
CA ARG A 295 -19.54 9.70 -7.24
C ARG A 295 -20.14 8.95 -8.44
N PRO A 296 -20.83 9.66 -9.36
CA PRO A 296 -21.28 9.08 -10.63
C PRO A 296 -20.12 8.48 -11.44
N ASN A 297 -20.44 7.58 -12.37
CA ASN A 297 -19.48 6.95 -13.28
C ASN A 297 -18.35 6.17 -12.58
N TYR A 298 -18.66 5.49 -11.48
CA TYR A 298 -17.72 4.60 -10.77
C TYR A 298 -16.97 3.66 -11.74
N GLY A 299 -15.63 3.64 -11.67
CA GLY A 299 -14.78 2.92 -12.62
C GLY A 299 -14.42 3.67 -13.90
N ARG A 300 -14.90 4.91 -14.07
CA ARG A 300 -14.66 5.75 -15.27
C ARG A 300 -14.40 7.22 -14.91
N GLN A 301 -13.89 7.45 -13.70
CA GLN A 301 -13.51 8.76 -13.19
C GLN A 301 -12.04 9.05 -13.51
N GLU A 302 -11.56 10.23 -13.10
CA GLU A 302 -10.14 10.54 -13.13
C GLU A 302 -9.31 9.55 -12.30
N SER A 303 -8.05 9.37 -12.67
CA SER A 303 -7.19 8.34 -12.10
C SER A 303 -6.99 8.45 -10.59
N THR A 304 -7.10 9.65 -10.03
CA THR A 304 -6.91 9.91 -8.59
C THR A 304 -8.19 9.86 -7.77
N ALA A 305 -9.35 9.64 -8.39
CA ALA A 305 -10.66 9.74 -7.74
C ALA A 305 -10.78 8.84 -6.50
N GLY A 306 -10.14 7.67 -6.50
CA GLY A 306 -10.20 6.68 -5.44
C GLY A 306 -9.30 6.92 -4.24
N ARG A 307 -8.59 8.05 -4.14
CA ARG A 307 -7.71 8.35 -3.00
C ARG A 307 -8.50 8.83 -1.78
N ALA A 308 -8.41 8.11 -0.67
CA ALA A 308 -8.90 8.53 0.65
C ALA A 308 -10.42 8.79 0.65
N ILE A 309 -11.18 7.74 0.36
CA ILE A 309 -12.63 7.71 0.26
C ILE A 309 -13.23 7.17 1.55
N GLU A 310 -14.24 7.85 2.06
CA GLU A 310 -15.04 7.38 3.19
C GLU A 310 -16.06 6.34 2.71
N TYR A 311 -16.04 5.16 3.33
CA TYR A 311 -17.10 4.16 3.22
C TYR A 311 -17.54 3.75 4.63
N GLY A 312 -18.83 3.53 4.86
CA GLY A 312 -19.34 3.14 6.17
C GLY A 312 -18.76 1.79 6.65
N GLN A 313 -18.43 1.69 7.94
CA GLN A 313 -18.04 0.42 8.56
C GLN A 313 -19.22 -0.55 8.43
N ASN A 314 -18.97 -1.75 7.90
CA ASN A 314 -19.99 -2.76 7.59
C ASN A 314 -20.98 -2.40 6.46
N THR A 315 -20.74 -1.31 5.73
CA THR A 315 -21.46 -1.05 4.48
C THR A 315 -20.69 -1.69 3.32
N ASN A 316 -21.41 -2.20 2.31
CA ASN A 316 -20.82 -2.89 1.17
C ASN A 316 -19.87 -4.04 1.57
N GLY A 317 -20.08 -4.64 2.74
CA GLY A 317 -19.25 -5.71 3.27
C GLY A 317 -17.79 -5.35 3.59
N ILE A 318 -17.46 -4.06 3.75
CA ILE A 318 -16.10 -3.61 4.11
C ILE A 318 -15.86 -3.84 5.60
N GLY A 319 -14.92 -4.74 5.91
CA GLY A 319 -14.68 -5.23 7.27
C GLY A 319 -15.44 -6.52 7.61
N ASP A 320 -16.40 -6.89 6.77
CA ASP A 320 -17.23 -8.09 6.90
C ASP A 320 -16.73 -9.29 6.07
N ARG A 321 -15.61 -9.14 5.39
CA ARG A 321 -15.07 -10.13 4.46
C ARG A 321 -13.58 -10.31 4.69
N ARG A 322 -12.95 -11.11 3.84
CA ARG A 322 -11.52 -11.39 3.90
C ARG A 322 -10.69 -10.11 3.92
N ILE A 323 -9.73 -10.07 4.83
CA ILE A 323 -8.73 -9.02 4.94
C ILE A 323 -7.32 -9.55 4.68
N TYR A 324 -6.41 -8.68 4.29
CA TYR A 324 -4.99 -8.99 4.05
C TYR A 324 -4.12 -7.85 4.57
N TRP A 325 -2.96 -8.21 5.11
CA TRP A 325 -1.98 -7.25 5.62
C TRP A 325 -0.57 -7.83 5.53
N MET A 326 0.45 -7.00 5.70
CA MET A 326 1.84 -7.44 5.76
C MET A 326 2.51 -7.01 7.05
N GLU A 327 3.41 -7.85 7.55
CA GLU A 327 4.21 -7.59 8.75
C GLU A 327 5.67 -7.95 8.49
N ASP A 328 6.57 -7.39 9.28
CA ASP A 328 7.97 -7.82 9.29
C ASP A 328 8.08 -9.30 9.66
N LYS A 329 8.94 -10.02 8.96
CA LYS A 329 9.25 -11.42 9.27
C LYS A 329 10.02 -11.45 10.60
N LYS A 330 9.50 -12.22 11.56
CA LYS A 330 10.13 -12.42 12.87
C LYS A 330 11.27 -13.42 12.80
#